data_AF-A0A927RC01-F1
#
_entry.id   AF-A0A927RC01-F1
#
_cell.length_a   1.000
_cell.length_b   1.000
_cell.length_c   1.000
_cell.angle_alpha   90.00
_cell.angle_beta   90.00
_cell.angle_gamma   90.00
#
_symmetry.space_group_name_H-M   'P 1'
#
loop_
_entity.id
_entity.type
_entity.pdbx_description
1 polymer ?
#
loop_
_entity_poly.entity_id
_entity_poly.type
_entity_poly.pdbx_seq_one_letter_code
_entity_poly.pdbx_strand_id
1 'polypeptide(L)'
;MGEIRSRFTARLRSPRRDHVASGGGILADAADFPRRVSLLAAKVAIGRHVGDRLEELTALGFVEDWKKWHEQRQVSASGPYAVLALVGTFWIADATTVPEVPGTWSVENDVVTVKSRSADGLVVDGEIVDGVAHPRSDLDPRPSTISHGDWKLALIQRAGKYAVRVYDPHAKARKSFLGIDTFSPDEEWSRPATFVGYDADRLVKVPNADGYDRDLALSGVVSFTVHGEEHTLRVSARETGLHAIFSDQTNGRDTFGFRFIQLPPPRGDGSTVLDFNRAYLPPCAFTDHYLCPFPPEGNVLPFAVTAGEKSVRRRS
;
A
#
# COMPACT_ATOMS: atom_id res chain seq x y z
N MET A 1 -11.28 -15.91 9.71
CA MET A 1 -10.84 -16.32 8.35
C MET A 1 -12.08 -16.63 7.49
N GLY A 2 -12.81 -15.60 7.01
CA GLY A 2 -14.02 -15.88 6.20
C GLY A 2 -14.83 -14.67 5.71
N GLU A 3 -15.03 -13.62 6.51
CA GLU A 3 -16.06 -12.63 6.17
C GLU A 3 -15.64 -11.52 5.18
N ILE A 4 -14.35 -11.21 5.05
CA ILE A 4 -13.89 -10.15 4.13
C ILE A 4 -13.94 -10.60 2.65
N ARG A 5 -13.89 -11.90 2.38
CA ARG A 5 -13.84 -12.44 1.00
C ARG A 5 -15.20 -12.50 0.28
N SER A 6 -16.32 -12.43 1.01
CA SER A 6 -17.62 -12.83 0.47
C SER A 6 -18.38 -11.76 -0.33
N ARG A 7 -17.95 -10.48 -0.34
CA ARG A 7 -18.78 -9.39 -0.90
C ARG A 7 -18.47 -8.99 -2.35
N PHE A 8 -17.53 -9.65 -3.04
CA PHE A 8 -16.96 -9.13 -4.31
C PHE A 8 -17.51 -9.79 -5.60
N THR A 9 -18.18 -10.94 -5.55
CA THR A 9 -18.35 -11.82 -6.73
C THR A 9 -19.58 -11.61 -7.61
N ALA A 10 -20.44 -10.61 -7.38
CA ALA A 10 -21.80 -10.63 -7.96
C ALA A 10 -22.05 -9.78 -9.22
N ARG A 11 -21.08 -9.06 -9.81
CA ARG A 11 -21.34 -8.29 -11.03
C ARG A 11 -20.19 -8.42 -12.03
N LEU A 12 -20.58 -8.40 -13.30
CA LEU A 12 -19.76 -8.33 -14.52
C LEU A 12 -19.49 -9.69 -15.20
N ARG A 13 -20.45 -10.09 -16.04
CA ARG A 13 -20.20 -10.90 -17.25
C ARG A 13 -20.87 -10.23 -18.44
N SER A 14 -20.11 -10.03 -19.52
CA SER A 14 -20.59 -9.76 -20.89
C SER A 14 -19.49 -10.15 -21.90
N PRO A 15 -19.81 -10.56 -23.15
CA PRO A 15 -18.98 -11.45 -23.95
C PRO A 15 -18.17 -10.76 -25.09
N ARG A 16 -17.23 -11.56 -25.62
CA ARG A 16 -16.23 -11.27 -26.66
C ARG A 16 -16.83 -10.98 -28.05
N ARG A 17 -16.10 -10.20 -28.86
CA ARG A 17 -16.23 -10.13 -30.33
C ARG A 17 -14.94 -10.61 -30.98
N ASP A 18 -15.08 -11.41 -32.03
CA ASP A 18 -14.01 -11.97 -32.85
C ASP A 18 -13.62 -11.05 -34.01
N HIS A 19 -12.33 -11.06 -34.35
CA HIS A 19 -11.72 -10.36 -35.49
C HIS A 19 -11.76 -11.20 -36.77
N VAL A 20 -11.93 -10.52 -37.90
CA VAL A 20 -11.80 -11.04 -39.27
C VAL A 20 -10.37 -10.76 -39.78
N ALA A 21 -9.75 -11.74 -40.44
CA ALA A 21 -8.49 -11.62 -41.16
C ALA A 21 -8.63 -12.13 -42.59
N SER A 22 -7.97 -11.48 -43.55
CA SER A 22 -7.64 -12.00 -44.89
C SER A 22 -6.54 -11.09 -45.48
N GLY A 23 -5.32 -11.60 -45.70
CA GLY A 23 -4.83 -12.09 -47.01
C GLY A 23 -3.92 -11.02 -47.64
N GLY A 24 -2.78 -11.23 -48.29
CA GLY A 24 -2.12 -12.39 -48.88
C GLY A 24 -1.44 -11.90 -50.19
N GLY A 25 -0.19 -12.31 -50.47
CA GLY A 25 0.45 -12.23 -51.81
C GLY A 25 1.40 -11.04 -52.08
N ILE A 26 2.51 -11.08 -52.83
CA ILE A 26 3.50 -12.06 -53.35
C ILE A 26 4.61 -11.22 -54.03
N LEU A 27 5.80 -11.81 -54.15
CA LEU A 27 7.07 -11.33 -54.74
C LEU A 27 7.02 -10.67 -56.14
N ALA A 28 7.97 -9.77 -56.40
CA ALA A 28 8.75 -9.74 -57.64
C ALA A 28 10.08 -8.99 -57.46
N ASP A 29 11.09 -9.52 -58.16
CA ASP A 29 12.52 -9.27 -58.14
C ASP A 29 12.92 -8.25 -59.23
N ALA A 30 13.97 -7.44 -59.02
CA ALA A 30 14.83 -6.88 -60.09
C ALA A 30 15.93 -5.91 -59.59
N ALA A 31 17.17 -6.32 -59.91
CA ALA A 31 18.25 -5.52 -60.49
C ALA A 31 19.12 -4.60 -59.60
N ASP A 32 20.41 -4.84 -59.82
CA ASP A 32 21.63 -4.37 -59.18
C ASP A 32 22.03 -2.96 -59.65
N PHE A 33 22.42 -2.08 -58.72
CA PHE A 33 23.03 -0.77 -58.96
C PHE A 33 23.97 -0.45 -57.78
N PRO A 34 25.19 0.10 -58.01
CA PRO A 34 26.17 0.25 -56.95
C PRO A 34 25.73 1.30 -55.91
N ARG A 35 25.53 0.85 -54.66
CA ARG A 35 25.18 1.71 -53.53
C ARG A 35 26.34 2.64 -53.17
N ARG A 36 26.21 3.93 -53.50
CA ARG A 36 26.73 4.98 -52.62
C ARG A 36 26.02 4.82 -51.27
N VAL A 37 26.74 4.37 -50.23
CA VAL A 37 26.23 4.38 -48.86
C VAL A 37 25.89 5.83 -48.52
N SER A 38 24.59 6.15 -48.51
CA SER A 38 24.10 7.46 -48.14
C SER A 38 24.49 7.74 -46.68
N LEU A 39 25.34 8.75 -46.46
CA LEU A 39 25.66 9.26 -45.11
C LEU A 39 24.39 9.63 -44.31
N LEU A 40 23.26 9.86 -44.98
CA LEU A 40 21.97 10.10 -44.34
C LEU A 40 21.39 8.83 -43.71
N ALA A 41 21.51 7.67 -44.37
CA ALA A 41 21.06 6.39 -43.82
C ALA A 41 21.92 5.94 -42.63
N ALA A 42 23.24 6.18 -42.70
CA ALA A 42 24.15 5.93 -41.58
C ALA A 42 23.88 6.87 -40.38
N LYS A 43 23.60 8.17 -40.62
CA LYS A 43 23.21 9.11 -39.55
C LYS A 43 21.87 8.75 -38.90
N VAL A 44 20.88 8.29 -39.68
CA VAL A 44 19.58 7.82 -39.16
C VAL A 44 19.73 6.51 -38.39
N ALA A 45 20.56 5.56 -38.85
CA ALA A 45 20.82 4.31 -38.15
C ALA A 45 21.62 4.52 -36.84
N ILE A 46 22.61 5.42 -36.83
CA ILE A 46 23.35 5.81 -35.61
C ILE A 46 22.42 6.56 -34.64
N GLY A 47 21.56 7.46 -35.14
CA GLY A 47 20.56 8.15 -34.31
C GLY A 47 19.54 7.20 -33.69
N ARG A 48 19.09 6.17 -34.43
CA ARG A 48 18.26 5.08 -33.89
C ARG A 48 19.00 4.26 -32.84
N HIS A 49 20.20 3.78 -33.12
CA HIS A 49 20.99 3.02 -32.14
C HIS A 49 21.32 3.79 -30.86
N VAL A 50 21.54 5.11 -30.95
CA VAL A 50 21.75 5.95 -29.77
C VAL A 50 20.43 6.17 -29.01
N GLY A 51 19.31 6.35 -29.71
CA GLY A 51 17.97 6.39 -29.11
C GLY A 51 17.60 5.08 -28.40
N ASP A 52 17.75 3.96 -29.09
CA ASP A 52 17.50 2.61 -28.57
C ASP A 52 18.34 2.35 -27.31
N ARG A 53 19.62 2.76 -27.31
CA ARG A 53 20.51 2.60 -26.15
C ARG A 53 20.13 3.53 -24.99
N LEU A 54 19.64 4.75 -25.26
CA LEU A 54 19.17 5.68 -24.22
C LEU A 54 17.85 5.22 -23.60
N GLU A 55 16.93 4.70 -24.41
CA GLU A 55 15.69 4.06 -23.93
C GLU A 55 16.01 2.82 -23.09
N GLU A 56 16.93 1.97 -23.55
CA GLU A 56 17.37 0.78 -22.78
C GLU A 56 18.01 1.17 -21.44
N LEU A 57 18.89 2.19 -21.42
CA LEU A 57 19.49 2.70 -20.18
C LEU A 57 18.45 3.32 -19.23
N THR A 58 17.43 3.98 -19.76
CA THR A 58 16.34 4.58 -18.96
C THR A 58 15.45 3.49 -18.37
N ALA A 59 15.05 2.50 -19.17
CA ALA A 59 14.29 1.34 -18.73
C ALA A 59 15.04 0.52 -17.67
N LEU A 60 16.36 0.34 -17.85
CA LEU A 60 17.23 -0.27 -16.83
C LEU A 60 17.22 0.53 -15.52
N GLY A 61 17.26 1.87 -15.61
CA GLY A 61 17.15 2.76 -14.46
C GLY A 61 15.80 2.64 -13.73
N PHE A 62 14.70 2.61 -14.48
CA PHE A 62 13.34 2.46 -13.94
C PHE A 62 13.15 1.12 -13.21
N VAL A 63 13.57 0.02 -13.83
CA VAL A 63 13.47 -1.32 -13.24
C VAL A 63 14.33 -1.43 -11.99
N GLU A 64 15.53 -0.86 -11.99
CA GLU A 64 16.43 -0.88 -10.83
C GLU A 64 15.88 -0.03 -9.66
N ASP A 65 15.31 1.14 -9.94
CA ASP A 65 14.62 1.94 -8.92
C ASP A 65 13.40 1.20 -8.34
N TRP A 66 12.63 0.53 -9.20
CA TRP A 66 11.49 -0.28 -8.76
C TRP A 66 11.92 -1.46 -7.88
N LYS A 67 13.01 -2.15 -8.24
CA LYS A 67 13.56 -3.25 -7.41
C LYS A 67 13.96 -2.76 -6.03
N LYS A 68 14.68 -1.64 -5.94
CA LYS A 68 15.08 -1.04 -4.65
C LYS A 68 13.87 -0.70 -3.80
N TRP A 69 12.86 -0.07 -4.40
CA TRP A 69 11.59 0.19 -3.72
C TRP A 69 10.94 -1.10 -3.21
N HIS A 70 10.87 -2.13 -4.05
CA HIS A 70 10.24 -3.41 -3.68
C HIS A 70 11.02 -4.16 -2.58
N GLU A 71 12.35 -4.12 -2.59
CA GLU A 71 13.18 -4.66 -1.52
C GLU A 71 12.93 -3.95 -0.19
N GLN A 72 12.82 -2.61 -0.20
CA GLN A 72 12.44 -1.83 0.98
C GLN A 72 11.05 -2.21 1.49
N ARG A 73 10.11 -2.49 0.59
CA ARG A 73 8.78 -3.02 0.96
C ARG A 73 8.87 -4.36 1.67
N GLN A 74 9.69 -5.29 1.19
CA GLN A 74 9.90 -6.58 1.83
C GLN A 74 10.54 -6.44 3.23
N VAL A 75 11.57 -5.60 3.36
CA VAL A 75 12.24 -5.35 4.66
C VAL A 75 11.28 -4.67 5.65
N SER A 76 10.57 -3.63 5.21
CA SER A 76 9.64 -2.88 6.06
C SER A 76 8.46 -3.72 6.55
N ALA A 77 8.03 -4.73 5.79
CA ALA A 77 6.98 -5.65 6.22
C ALA A 77 7.49 -6.72 7.22
N SER A 78 8.74 -7.15 7.06
CA SER A 78 9.30 -8.33 7.75
C SER A 78 10.17 -8.03 8.97
N GLY A 79 10.42 -6.75 9.30
CA GLY A 79 11.17 -6.37 10.50
C GLY A 79 10.65 -6.98 11.81
N PRO A 80 11.47 -7.05 12.87
CA PRO A 80 11.14 -7.75 14.13
C PRO A 80 9.87 -7.25 14.80
N TYR A 81 9.55 -5.97 14.67
CA TYR A 81 8.34 -5.35 15.21
C TYR A 81 7.51 -4.66 14.12
N ALA A 82 7.60 -5.18 12.89
CA ALA A 82 6.86 -4.69 11.74
C ALA A 82 5.44 -5.29 11.65
N VAL A 83 4.73 -5.02 10.56
CA VAL A 83 3.34 -5.47 10.37
C VAL A 83 3.15 -6.98 10.52
N LEU A 84 4.11 -7.80 10.07
CA LEU A 84 4.04 -9.26 10.21
C LEU A 84 4.25 -9.74 11.66
N ALA A 85 4.81 -8.89 12.52
CA ALA A 85 4.98 -9.16 13.95
C ALA A 85 3.70 -8.89 14.76
N LEU A 86 2.74 -8.13 14.20
CA LEU A 86 1.52 -7.75 14.91
C LEU A 86 0.60 -8.97 15.07
N VAL A 87 0.50 -9.46 16.31
CA VAL A 87 -0.28 -10.63 16.70
C VAL A 87 -1.60 -10.28 17.39
N GLY A 88 -1.84 -9.00 17.68
CA GLY A 88 -3.11 -8.57 18.24
C GLY A 88 -3.26 -7.05 18.35
N THR A 89 -4.51 -6.61 18.27
CA THR A 89 -4.97 -5.27 18.65
C THR A 89 -6.14 -5.46 19.61
N PHE A 90 -5.96 -5.06 20.87
CA PHE A 90 -6.92 -5.29 21.95
C PHE A 90 -7.46 -3.96 22.45
N TRP A 91 -8.73 -3.68 22.18
CA TRP A 91 -9.38 -2.45 22.63
C TRP A 91 -9.61 -2.46 24.13
N ILE A 92 -9.25 -1.35 24.78
CA ILE A 92 -9.44 -1.15 26.21
C ILE A 92 -10.84 -0.57 26.40
N ALA A 93 -11.68 -1.29 27.14
CA ALA A 93 -12.96 -0.79 27.62
C ALA A 93 -12.83 -0.52 29.12
N ASP A 94 -13.39 -1.40 29.95
CA ASP A 94 -13.19 -1.41 31.39
C ASP A 94 -11.84 -2.07 31.73
N ALA A 95 -11.76 -2.75 32.88
CA ALA A 95 -10.65 -3.64 33.21
C ALA A 95 -10.48 -4.73 32.13
N THR A 96 -9.46 -4.56 31.30
CA THR A 96 -9.16 -5.40 30.13
C THR A 96 -7.85 -6.13 30.37
N THR A 97 -7.86 -7.45 30.21
CA THR A 97 -6.63 -8.25 30.13
C THR A 97 -6.25 -8.47 28.68
N VAL A 98 -4.96 -8.35 28.37
CA VAL A 98 -4.43 -8.64 27.04
C VAL A 98 -3.81 -10.04 27.07
N PRO A 99 -4.16 -10.95 26.14
CA PRO A 99 -3.58 -12.28 26.09
C PRO A 99 -2.04 -12.25 26.09
N GLU A 100 -1.44 -13.05 26.98
CA GLU A 100 0.02 -13.23 27.12
C GLU A 100 0.81 -11.96 27.50
N VAL A 101 0.11 -10.85 27.77
CA VAL A 101 0.69 -9.60 28.26
C VAL A 101 0.27 -9.42 29.72
N PRO A 102 1.22 -9.17 30.64
CA PRO A 102 0.91 -8.93 32.02
C PRO A 102 0.06 -7.69 32.26
N GLY A 103 -0.66 -7.75 33.37
CA GLY A 103 -1.37 -6.62 33.93
C GLY A 103 -2.80 -6.45 33.42
N THR A 104 -3.51 -5.56 34.11
CA THR A 104 -4.88 -5.16 33.77
C THR A 104 -4.86 -3.72 33.28
N TRP A 105 -5.44 -3.52 32.10
CA TRP A 105 -5.48 -2.24 31.39
C TRP A 105 -6.86 -1.61 31.56
N SER A 106 -6.93 -0.31 31.80
CA SER A 106 -8.19 0.44 31.89
C SER A 106 -8.00 1.87 31.41
N VAL A 107 -9.10 2.57 31.10
CA VAL A 107 -9.07 4.00 30.76
C VAL A 107 -10.01 4.76 31.69
N GLU A 108 -9.53 5.85 32.27
CA GLU A 108 -10.35 6.78 33.05
C GLU A 108 -9.95 8.21 32.67
N ASN A 109 -10.92 9.06 32.31
CA ASN A 109 -10.67 10.45 31.90
C ASN A 109 -9.55 10.59 30.83
N ASP A 110 -9.60 9.75 29.79
CA ASP A 110 -8.59 9.67 28.72
C ASP A 110 -7.17 9.30 29.16
N VAL A 111 -7.00 8.86 30.41
CA VAL A 111 -5.74 8.35 30.94
C VAL A 111 -5.78 6.82 30.96
N VAL A 112 -4.91 6.21 30.17
CA VAL A 112 -4.72 4.77 30.20
C VAL A 112 -3.90 4.40 31.43
N THR A 113 -4.35 3.37 32.14
CA THR A 113 -3.69 2.82 33.31
C THR A 113 -3.41 1.34 33.08
N VAL A 114 -2.21 0.89 33.43
CA VAL A 114 -1.88 -0.54 33.53
C VAL A 114 -1.46 -0.85 34.95
N LYS A 115 -2.05 -1.90 35.53
CA LYS A 115 -1.66 -2.42 36.84
C LYS A 115 -0.96 -3.76 36.68
N SER A 116 0.27 -3.89 37.17
CA SER A 116 1.10 -5.10 37.08
C SER A 116 2.01 -5.19 38.30
N ARG A 117 2.61 -6.37 38.55
CA ARG A 117 3.64 -6.53 39.59
C ARG A 117 5.02 -6.58 38.96
N SER A 118 6.04 -6.20 39.72
CA SER A 118 7.44 -6.31 39.29
C SER A 118 7.83 -7.71 38.82
N ALA A 119 7.34 -8.75 39.50
CA ALA A 119 7.56 -10.15 39.14
C ALA A 119 7.00 -10.56 37.77
N ASP A 120 6.05 -9.80 37.23
CA ASP A 120 5.44 -10.09 35.93
C ASP A 120 6.24 -9.46 34.76
N GLY A 121 7.20 -8.57 35.03
CA GLY A 121 8.20 -8.12 34.04
C GLY A 121 7.70 -7.19 32.93
N LEU A 122 6.52 -6.56 33.08
CA LEU A 122 6.06 -5.51 32.17
C LEU A 122 6.91 -4.25 32.35
N VAL A 123 7.37 -3.67 31.25
CA VAL A 123 8.18 -2.45 31.24
C VAL A 123 7.45 -1.33 30.51
N VAL A 124 7.38 -0.15 31.14
CA VAL A 124 6.86 1.09 30.53
C VAL A 124 7.93 2.17 30.68
N ASP A 125 8.31 2.78 29.56
CA ASP A 125 9.32 3.86 29.52
C ASP A 125 10.67 3.49 30.18
N GLY A 126 11.03 2.20 30.10
CA GLY A 126 12.28 1.66 30.65
C GLY A 126 12.18 1.21 32.11
N GLU A 127 11.04 1.41 32.77
CA GLU A 127 10.82 1.05 34.17
C GLU A 127 9.92 -0.18 34.27
N ILE A 128 10.30 -1.14 35.12
CA ILE A 128 9.44 -2.29 35.45
C ILE A 128 8.23 -1.78 36.22
N VAL A 129 7.03 -2.13 35.77
CA VAL A 129 5.78 -1.74 36.42
C VAL A 129 5.60 -2.55 37.70
N ASP A 130 5.54 -1.86 38.84
CA ASP A 130 5.18 -2.42 40.14
C ASP A 130 4.08 -1.57 40.78
N GLY A 131 2.84 -2.08 40.73
CA GLY A 131 1.65 -1.32 41.08
C GLY A 131 0.97 -0.75 39.85
N VAL A 132 1.20 0.53 39.53
CA VAL A 132 0.44 1.29 38.54
C VAL A 132 1.36 2.09 37.62
N ALA A 133 1.09 2.08 36.32
CA ALA A 133 1.72 2.95 35.32
C ALA A 133 0.68 3.59 34.39
N HIS A 134 1.05 4.74 33.81
CA HIS A 134 0.18 5.55 32.93
C HIS A 134 0.80 5.74 31.54
N PRO A 135 0.76 4.72 30.67
CA PRO A 135 1.33 4.80 29.34
C PRO A 135 0.58 5.81 28.45
N ARG A 136 1.34 6.50 27.59
CA ARG A 136 0.82 7.50 26.65
C ARG A 136 0.62 6.90 25.26
N SER A 137 -0.46 7.29 24.58
CA SER A 137 -0.84 6.75 23.27
C SER A 137 0.03 7.29 22.13
N ASP A 138 -0.14 6.72 20.94
CA ASP A 138 0.52 7.15 19.70
C ASP A 138 0.16 8.56 19.21
N LEU A 139 -0.83 9.22 19.82
CA LEU A 139 -1.18 10.61 19.55
C LEU A 139 -0.51 11.60 20.51
N ASP A 140 0.07 11.12 21.62
CA ASP A 140 0.84 11.96 22.53
C ASP A 140 2.17 12.38 21.86
N PRO A 141 2.66 13.61 22.05
CA PRO A 141 3.97 14.04 21.51
C PRO A 141 5.16 13.19 21.99
N ARG A 142 5.00 12.46 23.10
CA ARG A 142 6.00 11.56 23.70
C ARG A 142 5.34 10.21 24.02
N PRO A 143 4.96 9.42 23.00
CA PRO A 143 4.26 8.15 23.20
C PRO A 143 5.12 7.21 24.06
N SER A 144 4.48 6.42 24.94
CA SER A 144 5.23 5.51 25.81
C SER A 144 5.82 4.34 25.02
N THR A 145 7.01 3.92 25.43
CA THR A 145 7.59 2.63 25.03
C THR A 145 7.11 1.56 26.00
N ILE A 146 6.65 0.41 25.48
CA ILE A 146 6.09 -0.65 26.30
C ILE A 146 6.65 -1.99 25.80
N SER A 147 7.13 -2.84 26.71
CA SER A 147 7.66 -4.16 26.37
C SER A 147 7.43 -5.19 27.46
N HIS A 148 7.46 -6.46 27.08
CA HIS A 148 7.41 -7.61 27.99
C HIS A 148 8.24 -8.75 27.40
N GLY A 149 9.37 -9.09 28.03
CA GLY A 149 10.38 -9.96 27.42
C GLY A 149 10.81 -9.43 26.04
N ASP A 150 10.72 -10.27 25.01
CA ASP A 150 11.01 -9.87 23.62
C ASP A 150 9.83 -9.18 22.91
N TRP A 151 8.67 -9.05 23.55
CA TRP A 151 7.50 -8.45 22.92
C TRP A 151 7.55 -6.93 23.00
N LYS A 152 7.13 -6.28 21.92
CA LYS A 152 6.90 -4.84 21.88
C LYS A 152 5.41 -4.57 21.88
N LEU A 153 4.99 -3.62 22.71
CA LEU A 153 3.62 -3.14 22.77
C LEU A 153 3.55 -1.69 22.32
N ALA A 154 2.43 -1.32 21.71
CA ALA A 154 2.14 0.07 21.39
C ALA A 154 0.71 0.40 21.82
N LEU A 155 0.57 1.48 22.58
CA LEU A 155 -0.74 2.02 22.92
C LEU A 155 -1.20 2.94 21.79
N ILE A 156 -2.31 2.61 21.15
CA ILE A 156 -2.88 3.40 20.07
C ILE A 156 -4.20 4.04 20.49
N GLN A 157 -4.51 5.20 19.91
CA GLN A 157 -5.81 5.85 20.10
C GLN A 157 -6.50 6.13 18.75
N ARG A 158 -7.73 5.67 18.58
CA ARG A 158 -8.52 5.90 17.36
C ARG A 158 -9.94 6.27 17.73
N ALA A 159 -10.41 7.40 17.23
CA ALA A 159 -11.77 7.93 17.49
C ALA A 159 -12.11 7.94 19.01
N GLY A 160 -11.18 8.44 19.84
CA GLY A 160 -11.35 8.53 21.29
C GLY A 160 -11.20 7.21 22.06
N LYS A 161 -11.04 6.07 21.38
CA LYS A 161 -10.84 4.76 22.04
C LYS A 161 -9.39 4.34 22.02
N TYR A 162 -8.97 3.62 23.06
CA TYR A 162 -7.59 3.14 23.21
C TYR A 162 -7.50 1.64 22.93
N ALA A 163 -6.37 1.19 22.39
CA ALA A 163 -6.07 -0.21 22.21
C ALA A 163 -4.59 -0.52 22.41
N VAL A 164 -4.30 -1.71 22.91
CA VAL A 164 -2.94 -2.24 22.99
C VAL A 164 -2.67 -3.08 21.74
N ARG A 165 -1.66 -2.68 20.95
CA ARG A 165 -1.08 -3.51 19.90
C ARG A 165 0.06 -4.34 20.45
N VAL A 166 0.07 -5.63 20.13
CA VAL A 166 1.09 -6.57 20.58
C VAL A 166 1.88 -7.07 19.38
N TYR A 167 3.19 -6.84 19.41
CA TYR A 167 4.14 -7.29 18.38
C TYR A 167 5.04 -8.38 18.96
N ASP A 168 4.90 -9.58 18.43
CA ASP A 168 5.76 -10.73 18.74
C ASP A 168 6.81 -10.88 17.62
N PRO A 169 8.11 -10.70 17.93
CA PRO A 169 9.16 -10.90 16.93
C PRO A 169 9.26 -12.37 16.49
N HIS A 170 8.65 -13.31 17.19
CA HIS A 170 8.63 -14.72 16.83
C HIS A 170 7.33 -15.18 16.14
N ALA A 171 6.47 -14.23 15.75
CA ALA A 171 5.17 -14.50 15.17
C ALA A 171 5.25 -15.46 13.96
N LYS A 172 4.28 -16.39 13.89
CA LYS A 172 4.15 -17.35 12.77
C LYS A 172 4.08 -16.64 11.42
N ALA A 173 3.40 -15.50 11.34
CA ALA A 173 3.28 -14.71 10.11
C ALA A 173 4.64 -14.22 9.60
N ARG A 174 5.57 -13.80 10.49
CA ARG A 174 6.96 -13.47 10.11
C ARG A 174 7.72 -14.70 9.62
N LYS A 175 7.69 -15.79 10.40
CA LYS A 175 8.44 -17.02 10.10
C LYS A 175 7.99 -17.70 8.79
N SER A 176 6.73 -17.52 8.41
CA SER A 176 6.16 -18.07 7.18
C SER A 176 6.27 -17.13 5.98
N PHE A 177 6.70 -15.87 6.14
CA PHE A 177 6.75 -14.90 5.04
C PHE A 177 7.81 -15.27 4.01
N LEU A 178 7.41 -15.32 2.73
CA LEU A 178 8.27 -15.64 1.58
C LEU A 178 8.46 -14.44 0.63
N GLY A 179 7.94 -13.27 1.00
CA GLY A 179 7.98 -12.06 0.17
C GLY A 179 6.61 -11.58 -0.28
N ILE A 180 6.61 -10.46 -0.99
CA ILE A 180 5.41 -9.86 -1.58
C ILE A 180 5.45 -10.16 -3.08
N ASP A 181 4.39 -10.78 -3.62
CA ASP A 181 4.24 -11.01 -5.05
C ASP A 181 3.89 -9.70 -5.76
N THR A 182 4.35 -9.52 -7.00
CA THR A 182 4.12 -8.29 -7.78
C THR A 182 3.79 -8.60 -9.24
N PHE A 183 3.22 -7.63 -9.93
CA PHE A 183 3.31 -7.60 -11.39
C PHE A 183 4.74 -7.22 -11.82
N SER A 184 5.07 -7.45 -13.10
CA SER A 184 6.29 -6.88 -13.67
C SER A 184 6.12 -5.35 -13.77
N PRO A 185 7.16 -4.56 -13.45
CA PRO A 185 7.07 -3.11 -13.57
C PRO A 185 6.95 -2.70 -15.04
N ASP A 186 6.11 -1.70 -15.30
CA ASP A 186 5.77 -1.24 -16.63
C ASP A 186 5.53 0.29 -16.61
N GLU A 187 6.31 1.01 -17.41
CA GLU A 187 6.26 2.48 -17.46
C GLU A 187 4.92 3.03 -17.94
N GLU A 188 4.11 2.23 -18.65
CA GLU A 188 2.74 2.60 -19.04
C GLU A 188 1.82 2.83 -17.83
N TRP A 189 2.19 2.29 -16.67
CA TRP A 189 1.47 2.47 -15.42
C TRP A 189 1.95 3.66 -14.58
N SER A 190 2.94 4.41 -15.06
CA SER A 190 3.36 5.71 -14.52
C SER A 190 2.74 6.83 -15.33
N ARG A 191 1.72 7.50 -14.80
CA ARG A 191 0.92 8.48 -15.55
C ARG A 191 1.10 9.90 -15.00
N PRO A 192 1.24 10.92 -15.87
CA PRO A 192 1.05 12.30 -15.46
C PRO A 192 -0.33 12.47 -14.82
N ALA A 193 -0.40 13.25 -13.76
CA ALA A 193 -1.63 13.48 -13.05
C ALA A 193 -1.70 14.91 -12.52
N THR A 194 -2.91 15.41 -12.28
CA THR A 194 -3.13 16.77 -11.78
C THR A 194 -3.92 16.71 -10.48
N PHE A 195 -3.38 17.32 -9.43
CA PHE A 195 -4.05 17.45 -8.15
C PHE A 195 -4.87 18.74 -8.08
N VAL A 196 -6.11 18.61 -7.65
CA VAL A 196 -7.00 19.71 -7.29
C VAL A 196 -7.43 19.54 -5.84
N GLY A 197 -6.98 20.45 -4.99
CA GLY A 197 -7.35 20.48 -3.57
C GLY A 197 -8.81 20.86 -3.35
N TYR A 198 -9.39 20.42 -2.24
CA TYR A 198 -10.66 20.93 -1.77
C TYR A 198 -10.47 22.26 -1.02
N ASP A 199 -11.48 23.13 -1.08
CA ASP A 199 -11.46 24.42 -0.35
C ASP A 199 -11.42 24.24 1.18
N ALA A 200 -11.90 23.09 1.67
CA ALA A 200 -11.83 22.67 3.06
C ALA A 200 -11.64 21.14 3.14
N ASP A 201 -10.97 20.67 4.19
CA ASP A 201 -10.81 19.24 4.46
C ASP A 201 -12.18 18.56 4.56
N ARG A 202 -12.32 17.45 3.84
CA ARG A 202 -13.55 16.65 3.84
C ARG A 202 -13.34 15.39 4.64
N LEU A 203 -14.12 15.22 5.69
CA LEU A 203 -14.20 13.95 6.42
C LEU A 203 -15.28 13.08 5.77
N VAL A 204 -14.89 11.91 5.29
CA VAL A 204 -15.83 10.89 4.81
C VAL A 204 -15.80 9.67 5.72
N LYS A 205 -16.96 9.12 6.05
CA LYS A 205 -17.04 7.86 6.79
C LYS A 205 -16.70 6.71 5.85
N VAL A 206 -15.68 5.93 6.21
CA VAL A 206 -15.31 4.71 5.49
C VAL A 206 -15.34 3.51 6.43
N PRO A 207 -15.85 2.36 5.96
CA PRO A 207 -15.67 1.10 6.68
C PRO A 207 -14.19 0.81 6.91
N ASN A 208 -13.87 0.18 8.03
CA ASN A 208 -12.52 -0.32 8.33
C ASN A 208 -12.54 -1.85 8.49
N ALA A 209 -11.37 -2.47 8.38
CA ALA A 209 -11.19 -3.93 8.45
C ALA A 209 -11.74 -4.60 9.72
N ASP A 210 -11.91 -3.84 10.81
CA ASP A 210 -12.48 -4.31 12.07
C ASP A 210 -14.01 -4.13 12.17
N GLY A 211 -14.66 -3.70 11.08
CA GLY A 211 -16.12 -3.58 11.00
C GLY A 211 -16.69 -2.25 11.48
N TYR A 212 -15.86 -1.29 11.88
CA TYR A 212 -16.32 0.04 12.30
C TYR A 212 -16.08 1.11 11.23
N ASP A 213 -17.06 2.00 11.08
CA ASP A 213 -16.91 3.18 10.24
C ASP A 213 -16.09 4.25 10.96
N ARG A 214 -15.09 4.82 10.27
CA ARG A 214 -14.25 5.90 10.79
C ARG A 214 -14.09 7.01 9.76
N ASP A 215 -13.77 8.21 10.25
CA ASP A 215 -13.49 9.34 9.39
C ASP A 215 -12.17 9.15 8.66
N LEU A 216 -12.20 9.38 7.35
CA LEU A 216 -11.04 9.53 6.49
C LEU A 216 -11.02 10.98 5.99
N ALA A 217 -9.97 11.71 6.34
CA ALA A 217 -9.73 13.04 5.84
C ALA A 217 -9.26 12.99 4.38
N LEU A 218 -9.97 13.66 3.50
CA LEU A 218 -9.64 13.83 2.09
C LEU A 218 -9.33 15.30 1.82
N SER A 219 -8.24 15.52 1.10
CA SER A 219 -7.71 16.86 0.81
C SER A 219 -7.93 17.28 -0.64
N GLY A 220 -8.32 16.36 -1.53
CA GLY A 220 -8.62 16.70 -2.92
C GLY A 220 -8.76 15.49 -3.83
N VAL A 221 -8.60 15.74 -5.13
CA VAL A 221 -8.71 14.75 -6.20
C VAL A 221 -7.48 14.82 -7.08
N VAL A 222 -7.00 13.67 -7.52
CA VAL A 222 -6.00 13.54 -8.58
C VAL A 222 -6.69 13.03 -9.84
N SER A 223 -6.61 13.77 -10.95
CA SER A 223 -7.07 13.34 -12.27
C SER A 223 -5.90 12.80 -13.11
N PHE A 224 -6.18 11.77 -13.92
CA PHE A 224 -5.19 11.10 -14.77
C PHE A 224 -5.91 10.38 -15.92
N THR A 225 -5.17 10.04 -16.98
CA THR A 225 -5.74 9.38 -18.17
C THR A 225 -5.24 7.95 -18.30
N VAL A 226 -6.17 7.02 -18.53
CA VAL A 226 -5.88 5.62 -18.88
C VAL A 226 -6.80 5.23 -20.03
N HIS A 227 -6.28 4.52 -21.03
CA HIS A 227 -7.04 4.12 -22.23
C HIS A 227 -7.76 5.28 -22.97
N GLY A 228 -7.23 6.50 -22.87
CA GLY A 228 -7.81 7.70 -23.48
C GLY A 228 -8.99 8.31 -22.72
N GLU A 229 -9.36 7.77 -21.56
CA GLU A 229 -10.41 8.30 -20.69
C GLU A 229 -9.81 8.93 -19.43
N GLU A 230 -10.40 10.04 -18.98
CA GLU A 230 -10.03 10.67 -17.71
C GLU A 230 -10.68 9.94 -16.55
N HIS A 231 -9.87 9.66 -15.53
CA HIS A 231 -10.29 9.06 -14.27
C HIS A 231 -9.78 9.88 -13.10
N THR A 232 -10.33 9.61 -11.92
CA THR A 232 -9.97 10.34 -10.71
C THR A 232 -9.74 9.40 -9.53
N LEU A 233 -8.90 9.85 -8.60
CA LEU A 233 -8.76 9.27 -7.26
C LEU A 233 -8.88 10.39 -6.22
N ARG A 234 -9.72 10.19 -5.22
CA ARG A 234 -9.76 11.01 -4.01
C ARG A 234 -8.54 10.69 -3.14
N VAL A 235 -7.87 11.72 -2.64
CA VAL A 235 -6.60 11.59 -1.93
C VAL A 235 -6.59 12.34 -0.61
N SER A 236 -5.77 11.86 0.33
CA SER A 236 -5.40 12.57 1.56
C SER A 236 -4.01 13.19 1.38
N ALA A 237 -3.82 14.44 1.81
CA ALA A 237 -2.48 15.01 1.92
C ALA A 237 -1.77 14.46 3.17
N ARG A 238 -0.45 14.25 3.04
CA ARG A 238 0.47 13.84 4.10
C ARG A 238 1.75 14.67 3.96
N GLU A 239 2.59 14.68 4.98
CA GLU A 239 3.88 15.41 4.97
C GLU A 239 4.74 15.05 3.75
N THR A 240 4.69 13.79 3.30
CA THR A 240 5.50 13.28 2.20
C THR A 240 4.78 13.25 0.85
N GLY A 241 3.65 13.94 0.70
CA GLY A 241 2.88 14.02 -0.56
C GLY A 241 1.44 13.55 -0.42
N LEU A 242 0.88 12.94 -1.47
CA LEU A 242 -0.51 12.52 -1.50
C LEU A 242 -0.64 11.02 -1.29
N HIS A 243 -1.73 10.59 -0.69
CA HIS A 243 -2.01 9.18 -0.44
C HIS A 243 -3.42 8.82 -0.92
N ALA A 244 -3.53 7.75 -1.70
CA ALA A 244 -4.81 7.19 -2.13
C ALA A 244 -4.98 5.74 -1.69
N ILE A 245 -6.23 5.38 -1.46
CA ILE A 245 -6.66 3.99 -1.26
C ILE A 245 -7.58 3.68 -2.42
N PHE A 246 -7.29 2.65 -3.19
CA PHE A 246 -8.06 2.34 -4.38
C PHE A 246 -8.32 0.85 -4.53
N SER A 247 -9.38 0.55 -5.26
CA SER A 247 -9.66 -0.77 -5.80
C SER A 247 -9.79 -0.71 -7.32
N ASP A 248 -9.61 -1.85 -7.98
CA ASP A 248 -9.60 -2.02 -9.42
C ASP A 248 -10.02 -3.46 -9.78
N GLN A 249 -10.13 -3.77 -11.07
CA GLN A 249 -10.64 -5.08 -11.53
C GLN A 249 -9.69 -6.27 -11.26
N THR A 250 -8.46 -6.05 -10.80
CA THR A 250 -7.56 -7.14 -10.36
C THR A 250 -7.87 -7.65 -8.95
N ASN A 251 -8.58 -6.87 -8.13
CA ASN A 251 -8.79 -7.20 -6.72
C ASN A 251 -9.65 -8.45 -6.52
N GLY A 252 -9.27 -9.27 -5.53
CA GLY A 252 -9.96 -10.51 -5.17
C GLY A 252 -9.58 -11.71 -6.05
N ARG A 253 -8.97 -11.47 -7.22
CA ARG A 253 -8.48 -12.51 -8.13
C ARG A 253 -6.95 -12.53 -8.20
N ASP A 254 -6.38 -11.43 -8.68
CA ASP A 254 -4.95 -11.32 -8.95
C ASP A 254 -4.23 -10.50 -7.87
N THR A 255 -4.96 -9.62 -7.18
CA THR A 255 -4.46 -8.79 -6.08
C THR A 255 -5.35 -8.86 -4.83
N PHE A 256 -4.85 -8.38 -3.69
CA PHE A 256 -5.64 -8.17 -2.47
C PHE A 256 -6.84 -7.23 -2.73
N GLY A 257 -7.83 -7.20 -1.84
CA GLY A 257 -9.11 -6.51 -2.04
C GLY A 257 -9.05 -5.00 -2.35
N PHE A 258 -7.92 -4.36 -2.04
CA PHE A 258 -7.59 -2.98 -2.39
C PHE A 258 -6.09 -2.74 -2.19
N ARG A 259 -5.59 -1.60 -2.66
CA ARG A 259 -4.18 -1.21 -2.53
C ARG A 259 -4.05 0.25 -2.11
N PHE A 260 -2.90 0.56 -1.54
CA PHE A 260 -2.50 1.93 -1.25
C PHE A 260 -1.53 2.42 -2.32
N ILE A 261 -1.49 3.73 -2.52
CA ILE A 261 -0.52 4.39 -3.38
C ILE A 261 -0.12 5.73 -2.78
N GLN A 262 1.17 6.00 -2.80
CA GLN A 262 1.75 7.29 -2.40
C GLN A 262 2.20 8.01 -3.67
N LEU A 263 1.80 9.26 -3.81
CA LEU A 263 2.26 10.16 -4.87
C LEU A 263 3.16 11.23 -4.25
N PRO A 264 4.13 11.76 -5.01
CA PRO A 264 4.91 12.91 -4.57
C PRO A 264 3.99 14.13 -4.34
N PRO A 265 4.45 15.12 -3.54
CA PRO A 265 3.76 16.40 -3.44
C PRO A 265 3.53 17.01 -4.83
N PRO A 266 2.34 17.57 -5.09
CA PRO A 266 2.09 18.26 -6.34
C PRO A 266 3.00 19.50 -6.46
N ARG A 267 3.39 19.83 -7.69
CA ARG A 267 4.09 21.08 -8.00
C ARG A 267 3.13 22.27 -7.83
N GLY A 268 3.67 23.49 -7.92
CA GLY A 268 2.88 24.72 -7.75
C GLY A 268 1.73 24.89 -8.75
N ASP A 269 1.77 24.19 -9.89
CA ASP A 269 0.71 24.14 -10.90
C ASP A 269 -0.28 22.97 -10.70
N GLY A 270 -0.14 22.22 -9.60
CA GLY A 270 -0.93 21.01 -9.32
C GLY A 270 -0.41 19.74 -9.98
N SER A 271 0.61 19.81 -10.86
CA SER A 271 1.12 18.62 -11.55
C SER A 271 1.82 17.64 -10.59
N THR A 272 1.57 16.35 -10.77
CA THR A 272 2.20 15.25 -10.03
C THR A 272 2.30 14.02 -10.93
N VAL A 273 2.75 12.89 -10.37
CA VAL A 273 2.83 11.61 -11.07
C VAL A 273 2.10 10.55 -10.24
N LEU A 274 1.21 9.82 -10.90
CA LEU A 274 0.56 8.64 -10.35
C LEU A 274 1.26 7.39 -10.92
N ASP A 275 2.11 6.77 -10.11
CA ASP A 275 2.84 5.55 -10.50
C ASP A 275 2.23 4.30 -9.86
N PHE A 276 1.38 3.59 -10.61
CA PHE A 276 0.75 2.35 -10.16
C PHE A 276 1.76 1.21 -9.96
N ASN A 277 2.99 1.31 -10.47
CA ASN A 277 4.06 0.35 -10.14
C ASN A 277 4.47 0.41 -8.67
N ARG A 278 4.18 1.54 -8.01
CA ARG A 278 4.41 1.75 -6.57
C ARG A 278 3.14 1.54 -5.74
N ALA A 279 2.05 1.01 -6.33
CA ALA A 279 0.90 0.56 -5.57
C ALA A 279 1.29 -0.62 -4.67
N TYR A 280 0.93 -0.55 -3.39
CA TYR A 280 1.38 -1.49 -2.38
C TYR A 280 0.23 -2.02 -1.52
N LEU A 281 0.48 -3.17 -0.90
CA LEU A 281 -0.46 -3.86 -0.05
C LEU A 281 -0.67 -3.09 1.26
N PRO A 282 -1.93 -2.88 1.66
CA PRO A 282 -2.24 -2.31 2.96
C PRO A 282 -1.78 -3.25 4.08
N PRO A 283 -1.51 -2.75 5.29
CA PRO A 283 -1.13 -3.59 6.43
C PRO A 283 -2.08 -4.77 6.71
N CYS A 284 -3.39 -4.61 6.47
CA CYS A 284 -4.37 -5.67 6.65
C CYS A 284 -4.20 -6.86 5.69
N ALA A 285 -3.44 -6.73 4.59
CA ALA A 285 -3.07 -7.87 3.76
C ALA A 285 -2.07 -8.82 4.44
N PHE A 286 -1.32 -8.30 5.42
CA PHE A 286 -0.30 -9.04 6.16
C PHE A 286 -0.85 -9.68 7.43
N THR A 287 -1.79 -9.02 8.09
CA THR A 287 -2.36 -9.42 9.39
C THR A 287 -3.79 -8.89 9.56
N ASP A 288 -4.67 -9.71 10.14
CA ASP A 288 -6.06 -9.31 10.43
C ASP A 288 -6.13 -8.33 11.62
N HIS A 289 -5.02 -8.10 12.32
CA HIS A 289 -4.95 -7.25 13.51
C HIS A 289 -4.75 -5.76 13.19
N TYR A 290 -4.69 -5.37 11.93
CA TYR A 290 -4.50 -3.97 11.54
C TYR A 290 -5.81 -3.29 11.11
N LEU A 291 -5.98 -2.05 11.57
CA LEU A 291 -7.13 -1.20 11.26
C LEU A 291 -6.87 -0.47 9.94
N CYS A 292 -7.31 -1.05 8.82
CA CYS A 292 -7.20 -0.41 7.52
C CYS A 292 -8.56 0.14 7.05
N PRO A 293 -8.60 1.40 6.60
CA PRO A 293 -9.78 1.94 5.92
C PRO A 293 -9.94 1.31 4.53
N PHE A 294 -11.18 1.07 4.14
CA PHE A 294 -11.54 0.67 2.79
C PHE A 294 -11.45 1.87 1.82
N PRO A 295 -11.33 1.64 0.50
CA PRO A 295 -11.37 2.71 -0.49
C PRO A 295 -12.62 3.58 -0.30
N PRO A 296 -12.49 4.92 -0.29
CA PRO A 296 -13.65 5.80 -0.28
C PRO A 296 -14.44 5.66 -1.58
N GLU A 297 -15.71 6.05 -1.55
CA GLU A 297 -16.53 6.13 -2.76
C GLU A 297 -15.81 6.97 -3.83
N GLY A 298 -15.82 6.48 -5.08
CA GLY A 298 -15.11 7.09 -6.21
C GLY A 298 -13.70 6.54 -6.44
N ASN A 299 -13.11 5.82 -5.48
CA ASN A 299 -11.79 5.18 -5.66
C ASN A 299 -11.90 3.70 -6.09
N VAL A 300 -12.87 3.39 -6.95
CA VAL A 300 -13.04 2.08 -7.57
C VAL A 300 -12.83 2.25 -9.07
N LEU A 301 -11.65 1.86 -9.55
CA LEU A 301 -11.28 2.01 -10.96
C LEU A 301 -11.98 0.94 -11.81
N PRO A 302 -12.57 1.32 -12.96
CA PRO A 302 -13.36 0.41 -13.79
C PRO A 302 -12.52 -0.45 -14.75
N PHE A 303 -11.21 -0.56 -14.52
CA PHE A 303 -10.26 -1.33 -15.33
C PHE A 303 -9.27 -2.08 -14.44
N ALA A 304 -8.52 -3.02 -15.01
CA ALA A 304 -7.50 -3.79 -14.30
C ALA A 304 -6.18 -3.01 -14.25
N VAL A 305 -5.66 -2.77 -13.05
CA VAL A 305 -4.34 -2.16 -12.85
C VAL A 305 -3.31 -3.28 -12.64
N THR A 306 -2.64 -3.68 -13.73
CA THR A 306 -1.67 -4.79 -13.75
C THR A 306 -0.24 -4.34 -13.43
N ALA A 307 -0.09 -3.48 -12.42
CA ALA A 307 1.18 -2.99 -11.89
C ALA A 307 1.16 -3.00 -10.36
N GLY A 308 2.34 -3.03 -9.72
CA GLY A 308 2.48 -2.97 -8.26
C GLY A 308 2.33 -4.32 -7.54
N GLU A 309 2.16 -4.26 -6.21
CA GLU A 309 2.05 -5.43 -5.35
C GLU A 309 0.71 -6.18 -5.56
N LYS A 310 0.77 -7.51 -5.47
CA LYS A 310 -0.36 -8.43 -5.67
C LYS A 310 -0.85 -9.05 -4.37
N SER A 311 0.00 -9.83 -3.71
CA SER A 311 -0.37 -10.60 -2.53
C SER A 311 0.83 -10.96 -1.67
N VAL A 312 0.58 -11.31 -0.41
CA VAL A 312 1.63 -11.79 0.51
C VAL A 312 1.86 -13.28 0.28
N ARG A 313 3.08 -13.68 -0.07
CA ARG A 313 3.45 -15.10 -0.19
C ARG A 313 3.84 -15.65 1.16
N ARG A 314 3.26 -16.81 1.52
CA ARG A 314 3.53 -17.49 2.78
C ARG A 314 3.83 -18.97 2.54
N ARG A 315 4.67 -19.55 3.39
CA ARG A 315 4.86 -21.00 3.49
C ARG A 315 3.59 -21.60 4.10
N SER A 316 3.08 -22.66 3.47
CA SER A 316 1.97 -23.48 3.95
C SER A 316 2.30 -24.13 5.29
#